data_AF-A0A9P7YCN4-F1
#
_entry.id   AF-A0A9P7YCN4-F1
#
_cell.length_a   1.000
_cell.length_b   1.000
_cell.length_c   1.000
_cell.angle_alpha   90.00
_cell.angle_beta   90.00
_cell.angle_gamma   90.00
#
_symmetry.space_group_name_H-M   'P 1'
#
loop_
_entity.id
_entity.type
_entity.pdbx_description
1 polymer ?
#
loop_
_entity_poly.entity_id
_entity_poly.type
_entity_poly.pdbx_seq_one_letter_code
_entity_poly.pdbx_strand_id
1 'polypeptide(L)'
;MASPIVQVPTWVLALRGIQLLFAVVVLGMSSYGVYWLRLSSWGWAIFTSLVTVVIVLYSVVPERVAAASKLYSPYVILALNAVAVVIWLAAMGALAARRSTFKYSTTISTCVNDGSGGVCVKRRDSDLQKRGGYVATYPYLNMMSAAAVFSAFEMLVANLPSDV
;
A
#
# COMPACT_ATOMS: atom_id res chain seq x y z
N MET A 1 -39.69 -2.91 -3.03
CA MET A 1 -38.84 -3.86 -2.28
C MET A 1 -37.84 -3.02 -1.50
N ALA A 2 -38.10 -2.81 -0.22
CA ALA A 2 -37.19 -2.06 0.65
C ALA A 2 -36.01 -2.98 0.96
N SER A 3 -34.82 -2.65 0.46
CA SER A 3 -33.58 -3.27 0.91
C SER A 3 -33.47 -3.02 2.41
N PRO A 4 -33.47 -4.05 3.28
CA PRO A 4 -33.20 -3.84 4.68
C PRO A 4 -31.79 -3.27 4.77
N ILE A 5 -31.67 -2.04 5.30
CA ILE A 5 -30.41 -1.50 5.78
C ILE A 5 -29.91 -2.47 6.86
N VAL A 6 -29.01 -3.38 6.47
CA VAL A 6 -28.29 -4.24 7.40
C VAL A 6 -27.44 -3.29 8.23
N GLN A 7 -27.83 -3.06 9.48
CA GLN A 7 -26.98 -2.39 10.45
C GLN A 7 -25.72 -3.23 10.57
N VAL A 8 -24.63 -2.76 9.98
CA VAL A 8 -23.35 -3.42 10.18
C VAL A 8 -22.99 -3.29 11.66
N PRO A 9 -22.60 -4.40 12.30
CA PRO A 9 -22.20 -4.37 13.69
C PRO A 9 -20.93 -3.52 13.86
N THR A 10 -20.82 -2.84 15.00
CA THR A 10 -19.76 -1.86 15.30
C THR A 10 -18.35 -2.44 15.18
N TRP A 11 -18.18 -3.75 15.32
CA TRP A 11 -16.91 -4.44 15.14
C TRP A 11 -16.43 -4.43 13.66
N VAL A 12 -17.35 -4.49 12.69
CA VAL A 12 -17.02 -4.41 11.26
C VAL A 12 -16.56 -2.99 10.90
N LEU A 13 -17.14 -1.97 11.54
CA LEU A 13 -16.67 -0.59 11.39
C LEU A 13 -15.26 -0.40 11.95
N ALA A 14 -14.93 -1.06 13.07
CA ALA A 14 -13.58 -1.03 13.64
C ALA A 14 -12.54 -1.66 12.70
N LEU A 15 -12.86 -2.81 12.08
CA LEU A 15 -11.96 -3.44 11.10
C LEU A 15 -11.73 -2.57 9.86
N ARG A 16 -12.77 -1.90 9.36
CA ARG A 16 -12.64 -0.93 8.25
C ARG A 16 -11.79 0.29 8.64
N GLY A 17 -11.88 0.74 9.90
CA GLY A 17 -11.02 1.80 10.43
C GLY A 17 -9.55 1.40 10.52
N ILE A 18 -9.27 0.16 10.91
CA ILE A 18 -7.91 -0.41 10.94
C ILE A 18 -7.33 -0.50 9.52
N GLN A 19 -8.13 -0.97 8.56
CA GLN A 19 -7.78 -0.96 7.13
C GLN A 19 -7.49 0.46 6.61
N LEU A 20 -8.26 1.46 7.00
CA LEU A 20 -7.93 2.84 6.61
C LEU A 20 -6.59 3.32 7.21
N LEU A 21 -6.30 2.96 8.46
CA LEU A 21 -5.06 3.33 9.13
C LEU A 21 -3.85 2.73 8.39
N PHE A 22 -3.90 1.44 8.08
CA PHE A 22 -2.81 0.76 7.36
C PHE A 22 -2.61 1.31 5.95
N ALA A 23 -3.69 1.61 5.21
CA ALA A 23 -3.61 2.30 3.93
C ALA A 23 -2.88 3.65 4.01
N VAL A 24 -3.16 4.46 5.04
CA VAL A 24 -2.50 5.76 5.27
C VAL A 24 -1.02 5.58 5.62
N VAL A 25 -0.68 4.58 6.45
CA VAL A 25 0.71 4.26 6.80
C VAL A 25 1.51 3.86 5.55
N VAL A 26 0.94 3.02 4.68
CA VAL A 26 1.57 2.65 3.40
C VAL A 26 1.70 3.84 2.46
N LEU A 27 0.70 4.73 2.40
CA LEU A 27 0.75 5.96 1.60
C LEU A 27 1.90 6.87 2.06
N GLY A 28 2.06 7.06 3.37
CA GLY A 28 3.14 7.86 3.96
C GLY A 28 4.53 7.27 3.74
N MET A 29 4.67 5.95 3.87
CA MET A 29 5.94 5.29 3.54
C MET A 29 6.24 5.33 2.03
N SER A 30 5.21 5.22 1.19
CA SER A 30 5.38 5.24 -0.26
C SER A 30 5.75 6.62 -0.80
N SER A 31 5.19 7.69 -0.23
CA SER A 31 5.58 9.06 -0.58
C SER A 31 7.03 9.35 -0.21
N TYR A 32 7.49 8.89 0.96
CA TYR A 32 8.90 8.93 1.34
C TYR A 32 9.78 8.12 0.37
N GLY A 33 9.31 6.94 -0.05
CA GLY A 33 10.00 6.10 -1.04
C GLY A 33 10.21 6.81 -2.38
N VAL A 34 9.17 7.47 -2.91
CA VAL A 34 9.22 8.23 -4.17
C VAL A 34 10.14 9.44 -4.11
N TYR A 35 10.21 10.10 -2.95
CA TYR A 35 11.09 11.26 -2.75
C TYR A 35 12.56 10.89 -2.96
N TRP A 36 13.00 9.76 -2.40
CA TRP A 36 14.38 9.29 -2.53
C TRP A 36 14.62 8.56 -3.85
N LEU A 37 13.72 7.69 -4.28
CA LEU A 37 13.90 6.88 -5.47
C LEU A 37 12.57 6.79 -6.22
N ARG A 38 12.50 7.46 -7.37
CA ARG A 38 11.34 7.43 -8.28
C ARG A 38 11.25 6.07 -8.98
N LEU A 39 10.84 5.04 -8.25
CA LEU A 39 10.53 3.72 -8.80
C LEU A 39 9.03 3.64 -9.12
N SER A 40 8.70 3.09 -10.28
CA SER A 40 7.31 2.83 -10.68
C SER A 40 6.55 1.95 -9.67
N SER A 41 7.26 1.11 -8.91
CA SER A 41 6.68 0.26 -7.87
C SER A 41 6.06 1.04 -6.71
N TRP A 42 6.64 2.20 -6.33
CA TRP A 42 6.04 3.04 -5.29
C TRP A 42 4.84 3.82 -5.82
N GLY A 43 4.82 4.16 -7.11
CA GLY A 43 3.65 4.74 -7.76
C GLY A 43 2.44 3.81 -7.69
N TRP A 44 2.65 2.50 -7.89
CA TRP A 44 1.59 1.51 -7.71
C TRP A 44 1.09 1.46 -6.26
N ALA A 45 1.98 1.46 -5.27
CA ALA A 45 1.61 1.46 -3.85
C ALA A 45 0.82 2.73 -3.40
N ILE A 46 1.11 3.88 -3.99
CA ILE A 46 0.33 5.11 -3.78
C ILE A 46 -1.06 4.98 -4.41
N PHE A 47 -1.14 4.46 -5.63
CA PHE A 47 -2.43 4.22 -6.28
C PHE A 47 -3.29 3.23 -5.48
N THR A 48 -2.71 2.13 -5.01
CA THR A 48 -3.44 1.11 -4.23
C THR A 48 -3.97 1.68 -2.91
N SER A 49 -3.18 2.48 -2.19
CA SER A 49 -3.62 3.12 -0.95
C SER A 49 -4.75 4.13 -1.17
N LEU A 50 -4.70 4.94 -2.23
CA LEU A 50 -5.79 5.86 -2.60
C LEU A 50 -7.09 5.13 -2.93
N VAL A 51 -7.02 4.04 -3.71
CA VAL A 51 -8.20 3.21 -4.00
C VAL A 51 -8.81 2.65 -2.73
N THR A 52 -7.98 2.24 -1.77
CA THR A 52 -8.43 1.67 -0.49
C THR A 52 -9.20 2.72 0.34
N VAL A 53 -8.74 3.97 0.36
CA VAL A 53 -9.46 5.09 1.01
C VAL A 53 -10.85 5.29 0.38
N VAL A 54 -10.95 5.23 -0.96
CA VAL A 54 -12.24 5.36 -1.68
C VAL A 54 -13.18 4.21 -1.32
N ILE A 55 -12.68 2.98 -1.23
CA ILE A 55 -13.47 1.80 -0.84
C ILE A 55 -14.02 1.95 0.58
N VAL A 56 -13.20 2.40 1.53
CA VAL A 56 -13.65 2.63 2.91
C VAL A 56 -14.70 3.75 2.96
N LEU A 57 -14.49 4.86 2.25
CA LEU A 57 -15.47 5.94 2.15
C LEU A 57 -16.81 5.44 1.60
N TYR A 58 -16.80 4.63 0.54
CA TYR A 58 -18.01 4.04 -0.02
C TYR A 58 -18.73 3.13 0.99
N SER A 59 -18.01 2.46 1.89
CA SER A 59 -18.65 1.66 2.94
C SER A 59 -19.24 2.48 4.09
N VAL A 60 -18.62 3.61 4.48
CA VAL A 60 -19.04 4.41 5.65
C VAL A 60 -20.11 5.46 5.31
N VAL A 61 -20.08 6.04 4.11
CA VAL A 61 -21.03 7.06 3.64
C VAL A 61 -22.51 6.61 3.71
N PRO A 62 -22.91 5.41 3.25
CA PRO A 62 -24.31 4.98 3.28
C PRO A 62 -24.83 4.71 4.70
N GLU A 63 -23.96 4.49 5.68
CA GLU A 63 -24.34 4.34 7.10
C GLU A 63 -24.67 5.67 7.78
N ARG A 64 -24.06 6.77 7.32
CA ARG A 64 -24.20 8.10 7.95
C ARG A 64 -25.20 9.00 7.25
N VAL A 65 -25.54 8.70 6.00
CA VAL A 65 -26.41 9.55 5.17
C VAL A 65 -27.64 8.75 4.74
N ALA A 66 -28.78 9.00 5.40
CA ALA A 66 -30.06 8.35 5.08
C ALA A 66 -30.48 8.52 3.61
N ALA A 67 -30.04 9.59 2.94
CA ALA A 67 -30.30 9.85 1.53
C ALA A 67 -29.55 8.94 0.53
N ALA A 68 -28.46 8.29 0.96
CA ALA A 68 -27.64 7.40 0.11
C ALA A 68 -27.97 5.90 0.29
N SER A 69 -28.89 5.57 1.20
CA SER A 69 -29.33 4.20 1.51
C SER A 69 -29.86 3.41 0.30
N LYS A 70 -30.36 4.09 -0.75
CA LYS A 70 -30.81 3.47 -2.00
C LYS A 70 -29.68 2.98 -2.93
N LEU A 71 -28.45 3.49 -2.79
CA LEU A 71 -27.30 3.04 -3.58
C LEU A 71 -26.56 1.86 -2.94
N TYR A 72 -26.93 1.49 -1.70
CA TYR A 72 -26.26 0.42 -0.99
C TYR A 72 -26.60 -0.94 -1.62
N SER A 73 -25.64 -1.49 -2.37
CA SER A 73 -25.71 -2.85 -2.89
C SER A 73 -24.60 -3.68 -2.24
N PRO A 74 -24.93 -4.75 -1.49
CA PRO A 74 -23.94 -5.62 -0.85
C PRO A 74 -23.00 -6.29 -1.87
N TYR A 75 -23.50 -6.55 -3.08
CA TYR A 75 -22.70 -7.10 -4.18
C TYR A 75 -21.58 -6.15 -4.63
N VAL A 76 -21.81 -4.84 -4.58
CA VAL A 76 -20.80 -3.84 -4.96
C VAL A 76 -19.69 -3.81 -3.93
N ILE A 77 -20.01 -3.87 -2.64
CA ILE A 77 -19.00 -3.89 -1.56
C ILE A 77 -18.16 -5.15 -1.63
N LEU A 78 -18.79 -6.30 -1.88
CA LEU A 78 -18.08 -7.57 -2.06
C LEU A 78 -17.13 -7.52 -3.25
N ALA A 79 -17.59 -6.98 -4.39
CA ALA A 79 -16.76 -6.80 -5.59
C ALA A 79 -15.59 -5.83 -5.33
N LEU A 80 -15.83 -4.70 -4.66
CA LEU A 80 -14.80 -3.72 -4.30
C LEU A 80 -13.73 -4.34 -3.39
N ASN A 81 -14.13 -5.15 -2.40
CA ASN A 81 -13.20 -5.86 -1.53
C ASN A 81 -12.36 -6.88 -2.29
N ALA A 82 -12.98 -7.67 -3.19
CA ALA A 82 -12.24 -8.62 -4.03
C ALA A 82 -11.21 -7.90 -4.94
N VAL A 83 -11.60 -6.77 -5.53
CA VAL A 83 -10.69 -5.94 -6.34
C VAL A 83 -9.55 -5.36 -5.50
N ALA A 84 -9.84 -4.90 -4.28
CA ALA A 84 -8.82 -4.41 -3.35
C ALA A 84 -7.75 -5.47 -3.09
N VAL A 85 -8.16 -6.71 -2.82
CA VAL A 85 -7.25 -7.85 -2.58
C VAL A 85 -6.31 -8.07 -3.77
N VAL A 86 -6.85 -8.06 -5.00
CA VAL A 86 -6.04 -8.24 -6.22
C VAL A 86 -5.04 -7.10 -6.41
N ILE A 87 -5.48 -5.87 -6.16
CA ILE A 87 -4.65 -4.66 -6.29
C ILE A 87 -3.51 -4.67 -5.25
N TRP A 88 -3.79 -5.05 -4.01
CA TRP A 88 -2.78 -5.21 -2.95
C TRP A 88 -1.79 -6.35 -3.25
N LEU A 89 -2.27 -7.46 -3.82
CA LEU A 89 -1.39 -8.56 -4.27
C LEU A 89 -0.43 -8.10 -5.37
N ALA A 90 -0.91 -7.29 -6.31
CA ALA A 90 -0.07 -6.68 -7.34
C ALA A 90 0.97 -5.71 -6.75
N ALA A 91 0.60 -4.94 -5.72
CA ALA A 91 1.53 -4.07 -5.00
C ALA A 91 2.64 -4.84 -4.29
N MET A 92 2.29 -5.95 -3.62
CA MET A 92 3.26 -6.89 -3.07
C MET A 92 4.22 -7.42 -4.13
N GLY A 93 3.68 -7.91 -5.25
CA GLY A 93 4.48 -8.46 -6.34
C GLY A 93 5.47 -7.44 -6.90
N ALA A 94 5.02 -6.20 -7.10
CA ALA A 94 5.87 -5.12 -7.57
C ALA A 94 7.01 -4.80 -6.59
N LEU A 95 6.71 -4.69 -5.29
CA LEU A 95 7.70 -4.42 -4.24
C LEU A 95 8.69 -5.57 -4.08
N ALA A 96 8.23 -6.82 -4.13
CA ALA A 96 9.07 -8.02 -4.04
C ALA A 96 10.03 -8.14 -5.24
N ALA A 97 9.53 -7.90 -6.46
CA ALA A 97 10.34 -7.90 -7.68
C ALA A 97 11.41 -6.80 -7.65
N ARG A 98 11.10 -5.63 -7.08
CA ARG A 98 12.12 -4.58 -6.88
C ARG A 98 13.11 -4.94 -5.77
N ARG A 99 12.67 -5.55 -4.67
CA ARG A 99 13.56 -5.99 -3.59
C ARG A 99 14.61 -6.99 -4.08
N SER A 100 14.24 -7.90 -4.98
CA SER A 100 15.16 -8.91 -5.55
C SER A 100 16.19 -8.35 -6.53
N THR A 101 15.99 -7.11 -7.01
CA THR A 101 16.98 -6.42 -7.84
C THR A 101 18.20 -5.98 -7.02
N PHE A 102 18.03 -5.74 -5.72
CA PHE A 102 19.11 -5.37 -4.80
C PHE A 102 19.84 -6.61 -4.25
N LYS A 103 20.64 -7.28 -5.10
CA LYS A 103 21.36 -8.52 -4.73
C LYS A 103 22.71 -8.29 -4.03
N TYR A 104 23.35 -7.16 -4.31
CA TYR A 104 24.74 -6.94 -3.89
C TYR A 104 24.80 -5.90 -2.77
N SER A 105 25.49 -6.23 -1.67
CA SER A 105 25.78 -5.26 -0.60
C SER A 105 26.76 -4.19 -1.11
N THR A 106 26.52 -2.93 -0.75
CA THR A 106 27.47 -1.84 -0.99
C THR A 106 27.51 -0.90 0.18
N THR A 107 28.72 -0.52 0.56
CA THR A 107 28.97 0.57 1.50
C THR A 107 28.73 1.90 0.81
N ILE A 108 27.74 2.64 1.29
CA ILE A 108 27.37 3.96 0.80
C ILE A 108 28.20 4.98 1.59
N SER A 109 28.87 5.91 0.89
CA SER A 109 29.65 6.96 1.55
C SER A 109 28.80 8.19 1.87
N THR A 110 27.98 8.62 0.89
CA THR A 110 27.15 9.83 0.99
C THR A 110 25.90 9.67 0.14
N CYS A 111 24.76 10.20 0.61
CA CYS A 111 23.53 10.34 -0.16
C CYS A 111 23.12 11.80 -0.18
N VAL A 112 22.77 12.32 -1.35
CA VAL A 112 22.34 13.71 -1.56
C VAL A 112 21.02 13.71 -2.33
N ASN A 113 20.09 14.61 -1.98
CA ASN A 113 18.84 14.79 -2.71
C ASN A 113 18.88 16.10 -3.47
N ASP A 114 19.00 16.04 -4.79
CA ASP A 114 19.14 17.24 -5.62
C ASP A 114 17.78 17.70 -6.19
N GLY A 115 16.67 17.38 -5.52
CA GLY A 115 15.29 17.69 -5.97
C GLY A 115 14.79 16.86 -7.17
N SER A 116 15.69 16.24 -7.94
CA SER A 116 15.36 15.27 -9.01
C SER A 116 15.29 13.81 -8.52
N GLY A 117 15.57 13.57 -7.24
CA GLY A 117 15.67 12.25 -6.61
C GLY A 117 16.94 12.15 -5.76
N GLY A 118 16.99 11.14 -4.90
CA GLY A 118 18.14 10.82 -4.07
C GLY A 118 19.21 10.07 -4.86
N VAL A 119 20.40 10.66 -4.96
CA VAL A 119 21.59 10.03 -5.51
C VAL A 119 22.50 9.59 -4.37
N CYS A 120 22.81 8.30 -4.31
CA CYS A 120 23.77 7.77 -3.34
C CYS A 120 25.07 7.39 -4.04
N VAL A 121 26.18 7.95 -3.56
CA VAL A 121 27.51 7.68 -4.09
C VAL A 121 28.10 6.47 -3.36
N LYS A 122 28.57 5.48 -4.12
CA LYS A 122 29.28 4.32 -3.57
C LYS A 122 30.72 4.75 -3.22
N ARG A 123 31.25 4.29 -2.08
CA ARG A 123 32.70 4.37 -1.83
C ARG A 123 33.43 3.52 -2.88
N ARG A 124 34.47 4.08 -3.50
CA ARG A 124 35.24 3.43 -4.58
C ARG A 124 36.13 2.31 -4.03
N ASP A 125 35.53 1.20 -3.60
CA ASP A 125 36.23 -0.06 -3.40
C ASP A 125 36.34 -0.81 -4.74
N SER A 126 37.53 -1.38 -4.97
CA SER A 126 38.16 -1.77 -6.23
C SER A 126 37.48 -2.85 -7.08
N ASP A 127 36.23 -3.20 -6.81
CA ASP A 127 35.45 -4.15 -7.60
C ASP A 127 34.23 -3.44 -8.20
N LEU A 128 34.42 -2.87 -9.39
CA LEU A 128 33.40 -2.16 -10.16
C LEU A 128 32.53 -3.17 -10.91
N GLN A 129 31.63 -3.83 -10.20
CA GLN A 129 30.62 -4.69 -10.80
C GLN A 129 29.48 -3.85 -11.42
N LYS A 130 29.10 -4.17 -12.68
CA LYS A 130 27.99 -3.53 -13.41
C LYS A 130 26.70 -3.63 -12.58
N ARG A 131 26.20 -2.50 -12.07
CA ARG A 131 24.90 -2.40 -11.39
C ARG A 131 23.87 -1.74 -12.30
N GLY A 132 22.68 -2.31 -12.37
CA GLY A 132 21.52 -1.70 -13.01
C GLY A 132 21.04 -0.48 -12.21
N GLY A 133 21.59 0.70 -12.52
CA GLY A 133 20.98 2.02 -12.34
C GLY A 133 20.82 2.60 -10.92
N TYR A 134 20.62 1.80 -9.87
CA TYR A 134 20.14 2.33 -8.57
C TYR A 134 20.79 1.67 -7.35
N VAL A 135 21.01 2.45 -6.29
CA VAL A 135 21.53 2.02 -4.99
C VAL A 135 20.59 2.51 -3.88
N ALA A 136 20.36 1.67 -2.88
CA ALA A 136 19.42 1.95 -1.79
C ALA A 136 20.04 1.65 -0.42
N THR A 137 19.74 2.49 0.55
CA THR A 137 20.19 2.37 1.94
C THR A 137 19.41 1.29 2.70
N TYR A 138 20.00 0.69 3.74
CA TYR A 138 19.31 -0.26 4.63
C TYR A 138 17.93 0.20 5.14
N PRO A 139 17.72 1.46 5.61
CA PRO A 139 16.39 1.90 6.03
C PRO A 139 15.35 1.83 4.89
N TYR A 140 15.72 2.17 3.66
CA TYR A 140 14.83 2.10 2.51
C TYR A 140 14.43 0.65 2.16
N LEU A 141 15.39 -0.27 2.24
CA LEU A 141 15.15 -1.70 2.06
C LEU A 141 14.21 -2.28 3.13
N ASN A 142 14.34 -1.83 4.38
CA ASN A 142 13.46 -2.23 5.48
C ASN A 142 12.04 -1.68 5.28
N MET A 143 11.90 -0.45 4.78
CA MET A 143 10.60 0.14 4.44
C MET A 143 9.88 -0.63 3.33
N MET A 144 10.59 -1.10 2.30
CA MET A 144 10.00 -1.96 1.26
C MET A 144 9.45 -3.27 1.84
N SER A 145 10.17 -3.89 2.77
CA SER A 145 9.69 -5.10 3.45
C SER A 145 8.52 -4.81 4.39
N ALA A 146 8.54 -3.68 5.10
CA ALA A 146 7.45 -3.28 5.99
C ALA A 146 6.17 -3.01 5.20
N ALA A 147 6.25 -2.30 4.08
CA ALA A 147 5.13 -2.05 3.17
C ALA A 147 4.52 -3.36 2.65
N ALA A 148 5.37 -4.35 2.33
CA ALA A 148 4.89 -5.70 2.03
C ALA A 148 4.12 -6.28 3.24
N VAL A 149 4.70 -6.36 4.44
CA VAL A 149 4.00 -6.91 5.60
C VAL A 149 2.62 -6.25 5.83
N PHE A 150 2.52 -4.93 5.74
CA PHE A 150 1.24 -4.24 5.91
C PHE A 150 0.21 -4.57 4.82
N SER A 151 0.64 -4.76 3.57
CA SER A 151 -0.28 -5.22 2.51
C SER A 151 -0.81 -6.64 2.74
N ALA A 152 -0.05 -7.53 3.40
CA ALA A 152 -0.57 -8.84 3.80
C ALA A 152 -1.61 -8.72 4.92
N PHE A 153 -1.40 -7.81 5.87
CA PHE A 153 -2.39 -7.51 6.91
C PHE A 153 -3.70 -6.97 6.32
N GLU A 154 -3.63 -6.08 5.32
CA GLU A 154 -4.80 -5.58 4.58
C GLU A 154 -5.60 -6.70 3.92
N MET A 155 -4.93 -7.66 3.29
CA MET A 155 -5.59 -8.82 2.71
C MET A 155 -6.29 -9.70 3.76
N LEU A 156 -5.68 -9.86 4.93
CA LEU A 156 -6.27 -10.62 6.03
C LEU A 156 -7.52 -9.93 6.59
N VAL A 157 -7.43 -8.62 6.84
CA VAL A 157 -8.53 -7.82 7.38
C VAL A 157 -9.70 -7.74 6.40
N ALA A 158 -9.43 -7.65 5.09
CA ALA A 158 -10.46 -7.60 4.05
C ALA A 158 -11.25 -8.92 3.87
N ASN A 159 -10.70 -10.06 4.28
CA ASN A 159 -11.30 -11.39 4.10
C ASN A 159 -11.83 -12.01 5.40
N LEU A 160 -11.79 -11.29 6.53
CA LEU A 160 -12.33 -11.81 7.77
C LEU A 160 -13.86 -11.97 7.64
N PRO A 161 -14.42 -13.19 7.80
CA PRO A 161 -15.85 -13.41 7.63
C PRO A 161 -16.63 -12.63 8.69
N SER A 162 -17.59 -11.82 8.24
CA SER A 162 -18.50 -11.05 9.09
C SER A 162 -19.63 -11.86 9.73
N ASP A 163 -19.54 -13.19 9.66
CA ASP A 163 -20.57 -14.13 10.12
C ASP A 163 -20.33 -14.54 11.59
N VAL A 164 -20.46 -13.55 12.49
CA VAL A 164 -20.88 -13.77 13.89
C VAL A 164 -21.81 -12.64 14.32
#